data_AF-A0A2V6G8P4-F1
#
_entry.id   AF-A0A2V6G8P4-F1
#
_cell.length_a   1.000
_cell.length_b   1.000
_cell.length_c   1.000
_cell.angle_alpha   90.00
_cell.angle_beta   90.00
_cell.angle_gamma   90.00
#
_symmetry.space_group_name_H-M   'P 1'
#
loop_
_entity.id
_entity.type
_entity.pdbx_description
1 polymer ?
#
loop_
_entity_poly.entity_id
_entity_poly.type
_entity_poly.pdbx_seq_one_letter_code
_entity_poly.pdbx_strand_id
1 'polypeptide(L)'
;MTSANSRSGSRSRPKEDAAEIRKRARFSIPEILEIEERTNHDVIAFLENVASYVGPAARWIHQGLTSSDILDTSLAVQLNESAQILADDLKQLREAIAAQARKY
;
A
#
# COMPACT_ATOMS: atom_id res chain seq x y z
N MET A 1 -44.14 -21.20 -14.30
CA MET A 1 -43.73 -20.53 -13.06
C MET A 1 -42.22 -20.39 -13.09
N THR A 2 -41.79 -19.16 -13.35
CA THR A 2 -40.43 -18.72 -13.65
C THR A 2 -39.65 -18.52 -12.36
N SER A 3 -38.43 -19.06 -12.27
CA SER A 3 -37.22 -18.34 -11.83
C SER A 3 -36.10 -19.36 -11.59
N ALA A 4 -35.31 -19.61 -12.64
CA ALA A 4 -34.00 -20.21 -12.50
C ALA A 4 -33.08 -19.13 -11.88
N ASN A 5 -32.69 -19.36 -10.63
CA ASN A 5 -31.82 -18.46 -9.89
C ASN A 5 -30.43 -18.44 -10.56
N SER A 6 -30.16 -17.36 -11.28
CA SER A 6 -28.91 -17.10 -12.00
C SER A 6 -27.78 -16.85 -11.01
N ARG A 7 -27.16 -17.93 -10.50
CA ARG A 7 -25.81 -17.83 -9.91
C ARG A 7 -24.80 -17.70 -11.05
N SER A 8 -24.63 -16.48 -11.54
CA SER A 8 -23.42 -16.11 -12.28
C SER A 8 -22.25 -16.09 -11.30
N GLY A 9 -21.75 -17.27 -10.94
CA GLY A 9 -20.47 -17.42 -10.29
C GLY A 9 -19.42 -16.87 -11.25
N SER A 10 -18.95 -15.64 -11.00
CA SER A 10 -17.81 -15.08 -11.70
C SER A 10 -16.67 -16.10 -11.63
N ARG A 11 -16.29 -16.67 -12.78
CA ARG A 11 -15.00 -17.39 -12.90
C ARG A 11 -13.92 -16.36 -12.65
N SER A 12 -13.50 -16.21 -11.40
CA SER A 12 -12.39 -15.34 -11.05
C SER A 12 -11.15 -15.85 -11.78
N ARG A 13 -10.57 -15.00 -12.61
CA ARG A 13 -9.27 -15.24 -13.24
C ARG A 13 -8.27 -14.37 -12.47
N PRO A 14 -7.42 -14.93 -11.59
CA PRO A 14 -6.56 -14.15 -10.69
C PRO A 14 -5.71 -13.08 -11.39
N LYS A 15 -5.29 -13.33 -12.63
CA LYS A 15 -4.55 -12.34 -13.44
C LYS A 15 -5.39 -11.10 -13.79
N GLU A 16 -6.67 -11.28 -14.06
CA GLU A 16 -7.58 -10.17 -14.36
C GLU A 16 -8.02 -9.44 -13.12
N ASP A 17 -8.33 -10.16 -12.03
CA ASP A 17 -8.62 -9.52 -10.75
C ASP A 17 -7.40 -8.69 -10.28
N ALA A 18 -6.17 -9.18 -10.47
CA ALA A 18 -4.95 -8.41 -10.20
C ALA A 18 -4.78 -7.18 -11.11
N ALA A 19 -5.17 -7.27 -12.39
CA ALA A 19 -5.16 -6.12 -13.30
C ALA A 19 -6.20 -5.08 -12.89
N GLU A 20 -7.40 -5.51 -12.48
CA GLU A 20 -8.47 -4.65 -11.99
C GLU A 20 -8.06 -3.95 -10.68
N ILE A 21 -7.46 -4.69 -9.73
CA ILE A 21 -6.90 -4.12 -8.50
C ILE A 21 -5.91 -3.00 -8.86
N ARG A 22 -4.92 -3.26 -9.72
CA ARG A 22 -3.92 -2.24 -10.11
C ARG A 22 -4.55 -1.01 -10.79
N LYS A 23 -5.63 -1.21 -11.55
CA LYS A 23 -6.32 -0.12 -12.26
C LYS A 23 -7.15 0.76 -11.32
N ARG A 24 -7.72 0.18 -10.26
CA ARG A 24 -8.75 0.84 -9.43
C ARG A 24 -8.31 1.14 -8.01
N ALA A 25 -7.23 0.55 -7.54
CA ALA A 25 -6.70 0.79 -6.22
C ALA A 25 -6.42 2.28 -6.04
N ARG A 26 -7.10 2.85 -5.05
CA ARG A 26 -6.94 4.21 -4.55
C ARG A 26 -7.35 4.19 -3.09
N PHE A 27 -6.99 5.24 -2.37
CA PHE A 27 -7.36 5.39 -0.98
C PHE A 27 -7.57 6.87 -0.64
N SER A 28 -8.25 7.12 0.48
CA SER A 28 -8.50 8.45 1.02
C SER A 28 -8.19 8.45 2.51
N ILE A 29 -7.23 9.27 2.94
CA ILE A 29 -6.84 9.35 4.37
C ILE A 29 -8.03 9.77 5.25
N PRO A 30 -8.81 10.81 4.91
CA PRO A 30 -9.99 11.17 5.71
C PRO A 30 -10.99 10.03 5.89
N GLU A 31 -11.25 9.25 4.84
CA GLU A 31 -12.16 8.10 4.91
C GLU A 31 -11.59 6.96 5.73
N ILE A 32 -10.26 6.72 5.66
CA ILE A 32 -9.59 5.72 6.50
C ILE A 32 -9.74 6.08 7.97
N LEU A 33 -9.54 7.34 8.34
CA LEU A 33 -9.70 7.80 9.72
C LEU A 33 -11.13 7.61 10.22
N GLU A 34 -12.14 7.92 9.41
CA GLU A 34 -13.55 7.65 9.76
C GLU A 34 -13.84 6.15 9.94
N ILE A 35 -13.27 5.29 9.08
CA ILE A 35 -13.41 3.84 9.22
C ILE A 35 -12.68 3.36 10.48
N GLU A 36 -11.51 3.93 10.80
CA GLU A 36 -10.71 3.57 11.96
C GLU A 36 -11.47 3.84 13.26
N GLU A 37 -12.26 4.92 13.35
CA GLU A 37 -13.11 5.20 14.52
C GLU A 37 -14.05 4.03 14.88
N ARG A 38 -14.54 3.30 13.88
CA ARG A 38 -15.41 2.11 14.11
C ARG A 38 -14.65 0.80 14.19
N THR A 39 -13.53 0.63 13.47
CA THR A 39 -12.78 -0.64 13.48
C THR A 39 -11.78 -0.72 14.64
N ASN A 40 -11.35 0.43 15.18
CA ASN A 40 -10.23 0.56 16.11
C ASN A 40 -8.96 -0.17 15.64
N HIS A 41 -8.77 -0.23 14.30
CA HIS A 41 -7.65 -0.91 13.67
C HIS A 41 -7.36 -0.31 12.30
N ASP A 42 -6.21 0.35 12.22
CA ASP A 42 -5.64 1.04 11.05
C ASP A 42 -5.55 0.18 9.78
N VAL A 43 -4.98 -1.02 9.83
CA VAL A 43 -4.82 -1.92 8.67
C VAL A 43 -6.17 -2.37 8.14
N ILE A 44 -7.10 -2.72 9.04
CA ILE A 44 -8.47 -3.07 8.64
C ILE A 44 -9.13 -1.85 7.98
N ALA A 45 -8.98 -0.67 8.55
CA ALA A 45 -9.56 0.56 8.00
C ALA A 45 -9.01 0.89 6.61
N PHE A 46 -7.70 0.75 6.41
CA PHE A 46 -7.06 0.89 5.11
C PHE A 46 -7.59 -0.14 4.09
N LEU A 47 -7.65 -1.41 4.46
CA LEU A 47 -8.12 -2.48 3.56
C LEU A 47 -9.58 -2.28 3.16
N GLU A 48 -10.44 -1.87 4.09
CA GLU A 48 -11.84 -1.56 3.80
C GLU A 48 -11.98 -0.35 2.87
N ASN A 49 -11.19 0.70 3.09
CA ASN A 49 -11.17 1.87 2.22
C ASN A 49 -10.77 1.48 0.78
N VAL A 50 -9.66 0.77 0.61
CA VAL A 50 -9.19 0.31 -0.71
C VAL A 50 -10.21 -0.62 -1.36
N ALA A 51 -10.83 -1.52 -0.57
CA ALA A 51 -11.83 -2.44 -1.08
C ALA A 51 -13.06 -1.73 -1.65
N SER A 52 -13.47 -0.60 -1.06
CA SER A 52 -14.60 0.20 -1.55
C SER A 52 -14.40 0.69 -3.00
N TYR A 53 -13.15 0.96 -3.38
CA TYR A 53 -12.79 1.45 -4.71
C TYR A 53 -12.59 0.34 -5.74
N VAL A 54 -11.96 -0.76 -5.30
CA VAL A 54 -11.63 -1.91 -6.16
C VAL A 54 -12.86 -2.78 -6.42
N GLY A 55 -13.75 -2.96 -5.45
CA GLY A 55 -14.93 -3.83 -5.55
C GLY A 55 -14.58 -5.32 -5.37
N PRO A 56 -15.27 -6.25 -6.06
CA PRO A 56 -15.18 -7.69 -5.77
C PRO A 56 -13.78 -8.30 -5.85
N ALA A 57 -12.86 -7.73 -6.64
CA ALA A 57 -11.48 -8.18 -6.75
C ALA A 57 -10.68 -7.93 -5.46
N ALA A 58 -11.12 -7.03 -4.58
CA ALA A 58 -10.43 -6.67 -3.34
C ALA A 58 -10.21 -7.85 -2.39
N ARG A 59 -11.02 -8.92 -2.50
CA ARG A 59 -10.86 -10.18 -1.74
C ARG A 59 -9.45 -10.78 -1.81
N TRP A 60 -8.67 -10.42 -2.83
CA TRP A 60 -7.30 -10.93 -3.01
C TRP A 60 -6.22 -10.08 -2.32
N ILE A 61 -6.52 -8.84 -1.91
CA ILE A 61 -5.50 -7.85 -1.47
C ILE A 61 -4.76 -8.28 -0.20
N HIS A 62 -5.43 -8.99 0.70
CA HIS A 62 -4.85 -9.46 1.98
C HIS A 62 -4.99 -10.99 2.17
N GLN A 63 -5.29 -11.72 1.09
CA GLN A 63 -5.53 -13.16 1.15
C GLN A 63 -4.25 -13.90 1.56
N GLY A 64 -4.25 -14.51 2.74
CA GLY A 64 -3.12 -15.28 3.25
C GLY A 64 -2.00 -14.44 3.87
N LEU A 65 -2.22 -13.14 4.08
CA LEU A 65 -1.30 -12.23 4.76
C LEU A 65 -1.80 -11.92 6.17
N THR A 66 -0.88 -11.45 7.00
CA THR A 66 -1.12 -10.81 8.29
C THR A 66 -0.74 -9.34 8.23
N SER A 67 -1.12 -8.55 9.24
CA SER A 67 -0.74 -7.14 9.34
C SER A 67 0.77 -6.92 9.30
N SER A 68 1.55 -7.82 9.91
CA SER A 68 3.03 -7.74 9.93
C SER A 68 3.64 -7.85 8.53
N ASP A 69 3.09 -8.68 7.65
CA ASP A 69 3.59 -8.80 6.27
C ASP A 69 3.54 -7.45 5.52
N ILE A 70 2.54 -6.62 5.83
CA ILE A 70 2.39 -5.26 5.27
C ILE A 70 3.27 -4.26 6.01
N LEU A 71 3.21 -4.24 7.34
CA LEU A 71 3.88 -3.22 8.14
C LEU A 71 5.41 -3.37 8.10
N ASP A 72 5.93 -4.59 8.23
CA ASP A 72 7.37 -4.83 8.25
C ASP A 72 7.99 -4.53 6.88
N THR A 73 7.30 -4.92 5.81
CA THR A 73 7.75 -4.63 4.44
C THR A 73 7.72 -3.14 4.13
N SER A 74 6.65 -2.43 4.54
CA SER A 74 6.55 -0.98 4.29
C SER A 74 7.59 -0.21 5.10
N LEU A 75 7.85 -0.59 6.35
CA LEU A 75 8.92 -0.03 7.17
C LEU A 75 10.30 -0.29 6.55
N ALA A 76 10.56 -1.50 6.05
CA ALA A 76 11.83 -1.82 5.39
C ALA A 76 12.08 -0.93 4.15
N VAL A 77 11.04 -0.69 3.33
CA VAL A 77 11.12 0.24 2.19
C VAL A 77 11.44 1.66 2.66
N GLN A 78 10.72 2.17 3.67
CA GLN A 78 10.95 3.51 4.22
C GLN A 78 12.36 3.68 4.78
N LEU A 79 12.88 2.67 5.50
CA LEU A 79 14.24 2.69 6.04
C LEU A 79 15.28 2.72 4.92
N ASN A 80 15.09 1.95 3.85
CA ASN A 80 15.99 1.93 2.71
C ASN A 80 16.01 3.28 1.97
N GLU A 81 14.84 3.87 1.72
CA GLU A 81 14.73 5.20 1.10
C GLU A 81 15.33 6.30 1.99
N SER A 82 15.08 6.24 3.30
CA SER A 82 15.65 7.18 4.27
C SER A 82 17.18 7.08 4.32
N ALA A 83 17.73 5.86 4.32
CA ALA A 83 19.17 5.63 4.28
C ALA A 83 19.81 6.20 3.01
N GLN A 84 19.11 6.13 1.87
CA GLN A 84 19.60 6.71 0.62
C GLN A 84 19.68 8.24 0.69
N ILE A 85 18.66 8.90 1.23
CA ILE A 85 18.66 10.36 1.46
C ILE A 85 19.87 10.76 2.32
N LEU A 86 20.04 10.09 3.47
CA LEU A 86 21.16 10.36 4.38
C LEU A 86 22.53 10.12 3.71
N ALA A 87 22.66 9.06 2.91
CA ALA A 87 23.90 8.77 2.22
C ALA A 87 24.28 9.86 1.21
N ASP A 88 23.29 10.41 0.50
CA ASP A 88 23.53 11.48 -0.47
C ASP A 88 23.83 12.82 0.20
N ASP A 89 23.20 13.12 1.34
CA ASP A 89 23.54 14.28 2.17
C ASP A 89 24.96 14.19 2.72
N LEU A 90 25.38 13.01 3.17
CA LEU A 90 26.75 12.78 3.66
C LEU A 90 27.79 12.94 2.55
N LYS A 91 27.49 12.52 1.31
CA LYS A 91 28.39 12.76 0.16
C LYS A 91 28.55 14.25 -0.10
N GLN A 92 27.44 14.99 -0.14
CA GLN A 92 27.45 16.45 -0.35
C GLN A 92 28.24 17.17 0.76
N LEU A 93 28.00 16.79 2.02
CA LEU A 93 28.73 17.34 3.16
C LEU A 93 30.23 17.08 3.05
N ARG A 94 30.61 15.84 2.73
CA ARG A 94 32.03 15.46 2.53
C ARG A 94 32.68 16.30 1.43
N GLU A 95 32.00 16.52 0.32
CA GLU A 95 32.51 17.34 -0.79
C GLU A 95 32.70 18.81 -0.38
N ALA A 96 31.73 19.38 0.33
CA ALA A 96 31.82 20.74 0.85
C ALA A 96 32.99 20.92 1.83
N ILE A 97 33.17 19.98 2.76
CA ILE A 97 34.29 20.00 3.71
C ILE A 97 35.62 19.85 2.98
N ALA A 98 35.72 18.93 2.02
CA ALA A 98 36.94 18.74 1.23
C ALA A 98 37.31 20.00 0.41
N ALA A 99 36.32 20.73 -0.10
CA ALA A 99 36.55 22.01 -0.77
C ALA A 99 37.10 23.08 0.18
N GLN A 100 36.53 23.20 1.39
CA GLN A 100 37.04 24.15 2.40
C GLN A 100 38.46 23.79 2.86
N ALA A 101 38.73 22.51 3.12
CA ALA A 101 40.03 22.03 3.58
C ALA A 101 41.16 22.18 2.53
N ARG A 102 40.82 22.33 1.24
CA ARG A 102 41.81 22.65 0.20
C ARG A 102 42.04 24.16 0.02
N LYS A 103 41.08 24.98 0.46
CA LYS A 103 41.13 26.43 0.33
C LYS A 103 41.99 27.08 1.42
N TYR A 104 41.99 26.50 2.62
CA TYR A 104 42.72 26.95 3.80
C TYR A 104 43.78 25.92 4.19
#